data_AF-A0A7E5W935-F1
#
_entry.id   AF-A0A7E5W935-F1
#
_cell.length_a   1.000
_cell.length_b   1.000
_cell.length_c   1.000
_cell.angle_alpha   90.00
_cell.angle_beta   90.00
_cell.angle_gamma   90.00
#
_symmetry.space_group_name_H-M   'P 1'
#
loop_
_entity.id
_entity.type
_entity.pdbx_description
1 polymer ?
#
loop_
_entity_poly.entity_id
_entity_poly.type
_entity_poly.pdbx_seq_one_letter_code
_entity_poly.pdbx_strand_id
1 'polypeptide(L)'
;MTSRSPPSVTSKRLFCEISPSSVSPDMSKRVQRSESHEDHESSLDTSNANYCDLVSEASTYLSKINDLVNDQGSRINIANKSAIMDMTQRITAIVSLLAIKSSCNETKLVNTQRELDLLKTNPASESRVKQTKSYADKLKLRLPQAVPPVQSRAPLPCVVAYPTEERSADYVTSSATKQALMTAIKPSDDGFQIVGVKKVKKSGVILRVANESQIKKLKSVEAIKSAGLRLEKPKGRQPRILVKDVPASMEDKTFLTALYRQNIKDELKVTEDDFIKNTRVIRRRMVNHGRKWIGIEIDSAIRQHLVATKEKLFIDWAPCRFVDDLELVRCNQCQEYGHVRKYCTHKTPTCANCAGAHETTDCLEKDKPEFKPVCVACKRYKKPCDHRTGSQDCPTYKIKLEQLVLSTNY
;
A
#
# COMPACT_ATOMS: atom_id res chain seq x y z
N MET A 1 -11.65 36.59 -69.66
CA MET A 1 -10.29 36.61 -70.26
C MET A 1 -9.45 37.68 -69.56
N THR A 2 -8.12 37.66 -69.71
CA THR A 2 -7.16 38.81 -69.72
C THR A 2 -7.65 40.14 -69.13
N SER A 3 -6.97 40.89 -68.25
CA SER A 3 -5.53 41.08 -67.93
C SER A 3 -5.44 42.43 -67.17
N ARG A 4 -4.36 42.90 -66.50
CA ARG A 4 -2.95 42.49 -66.29
C ARG A 4 -2.45 43.20 -65.00
N SER A 5 -1.30 42.79 -64.47
CA SER A 5 -0.68 43.39 -63.26
C SER A 5 0.53 44.31 -63.59
N PRO A 6 1.55 44.56 -62.71
CA PRO A 6 1.93 45.90 -62.25
C PRO A 6 3.34 46.35 -62.74
N PRO A 7 3.95 47.42 -62.15
CA PRO A 7 4.97 47.30 -61.07
C PRO A 7 4.76 48.33 -59.92
N SER A 8 5.12 48.15 -58.63
CA SER A 8 6.42 47.98 -57.93
C SER A 8 7.38 49.20 -58.03
N VAL A 9 8.16 49.62 -57.01
CA VAL A 9 8.48 49.05 -55.66
C VAL A 9 8.02 50.01 -54.51
N THR A 10 8.62 50.36 -53.34
CA THR A 10 9.95 50.15 -52.69
C THR A 10 9.89 50.17 -51.13
N SER A 11 10.21 49.03 -50.50
CA SER A 11 10.85 48.78 -49.17
C SER A 11 10.97 49.84 -48.04
N LYS A 12 10.51 49.49 -46.82
CA LYS A 12 11.39 49.01 -45.71
C LYS A 12 10.62 48.34 -44.55
N ARG A 13 11.27 47.40 -43.84
CA ARG A 13 10.86 46.74 -42.58
C ARG A 13 12.05 46.73 -41.60
N LEU A 14 11.78 46.66 -40.29
CA LEU A 14 12.45 45.86 -39.23
C LEU A 14 11.47 45.87 -38.01
N PHE A 15 11.08 44.75 -37.38
CA PHE A 15 11.82 43.84 -36.48
C PHE A 15 12.45 44.57 -35.26
N CYS A 16 12.36 44.12 -34.00
CA CYS A 16 11.54 43.06 -33.36
C CYS A 16 11.75 43.10 -31.81
N GLU A 17 11.28 42.05 -31.11
CA GLU A 17 11.88 41.42 -29.90
C GLU A 17 11.38 41.76 -28.47
N ILE A 18 10.98 40.65 -27.80
CA ILE A 18 11.34 40.22 -26.42
C ILE A 18 10.69 40.94 -25.20
N SER A 19 9.91 40.14 -24.47
CA SER A 19 9.57 40.30 -23.05
C SER A 19 10.64 39.64 -22.17
N PRO A 20 10.80 40.02 -20.88
CA PRO A 20 10.02 39.31 -19.85
C PRO A 20 9.78 40.08 -18.52
N SER A 21 9.15 39.33 -17.59
CA SER A 21 9.25 39.44 -16.12
C SER A 21 8.37 40.45 -15.38
N SER A 22 7.97 40.03 -14.19
CA SER A 22 7.07 40.66 -13.23
C SER A 22 7.82 41.09 -11.96
N VAL A 23 7.22 42.00 -11.19
CA VAL A 23 7.00 41.90 -9.71
C VAL A 23 6.37 43.21 -9.22
N SER A 24 5.47 43.14 -8.22
CA SER A 24 4.86 44.30 -7.57
C SER A 24 5.17 44.31 -6.06
N PRO A 25 5.70 45.42 -5.50
CA PRO A 25 5.70 45.72 -4.06
C PRO A 25 4.40 46.48 -3.66
N ASP A 26 3.73 46.09 -2.58
CA ASP A 26 3.84 46.61 -1.20
C ASP A 26 3.25 48.03 -0.98
N MET A 27 2.31 48.10 -0.04
CA MET A 27 1.67 49.31 0.48
C MET A 27 1.43 49.14 1.98
N SER A 28 2.23 49.82 2.80
CA SER A 28 2.31 49.59 4.25
C SER A 28 2.10 50.86 5.10
N LYS A 29 0.98 50.93 5.85
CA LYS A 29 0.73 51.59 7.16
C LYS A 29 -0.76 51.42 7.54
N ARG A 30 -1.13 50.81 8.69
CA ARG A 30 -1.12 51.31 10.10
C ARG A 30 -2.21 52.38 10.30
N VAL A 31 -3.21 52.23 11.21
CA VAL A 31 -3.12 52.26 12.69
C VAL A 31 -4.27 51.49 13.41
N GLN A 32 -3.92 50.87 14.55
CA GLN A 32 -4.62 50.48 15.83
C GLN A 32 -6.13 50.80 16.08
N ARG A 33 -6.84 50.23 17.09
CA ARG A 33 -6.75 48.99 17.93
C ARG A 33 -7.92 48.96 18.95
N SER A 34 -8.72 47.89 18.99
CA SER A 34 -9.47 47.34 20.15
C SER A 34 -10.22 46.07 19.68
N GLU A 35 -10.00 44.86 20.21
CA GLU A 35 -10.41 44.37 21.54
C GLU A 35 -11.93 44.37 21.77
N SER A 36 -12.63 43.27 22.11
CA SER A 36 -12.44 41.82 21.85
C SER A 36 -13.56 41.06 22.57
N HIS A 37 -14.32 40.20 21.88
CA HIS A 37 -15.15 39.15 22.49
C HIS A 37 -15.43 38.06 21.45
N GLU A 38 -15.16 36.80 21.79
CA GLU A 38 -15.45 35.62 20.96
C GLU A 38 -16.36 34.69 21.75
N ASP A 39 -17.60 34.49 21.29
CA ASP A 39 -18.54 33.55 21.89
C ASP A 39 -18.27 32.12 21.38
N HIS A 40 -17.79 31.26 22.27
CA HIS A 40 -17.33 29.92 21.91
C HIS A 40 -18.42 28.86 22.15
N GLU A 41 -19.32 28.69 21.17
CA GLU A 41 -20.35 27.64 21.21
C GLU A 41 -19.74 26.24 21.03
N SER A 42 -19.57 25.50 22.14
CA SER A 42 -18.91 24.19 22.14
C SER A 42 -19.89 23.04 21.93
N SER A 43 -19.96 22.50 20.70
CA SER A 43 -20.66 21.24 20.42
C SER A 43 -19.86 20.03 20.94
N LEU A 44 -20.55 19.12 21.63
CA LEU A 44 -19.96 17.96 22.29
C LEU A 44 -19.83 16.75 21.35
N ASP A 45 -18.70 16.63 20.64
CA ASP A 45 -18.33 15.41 19.92
C ASP A 45 -17.78 14.34 20.88
N THR A 46 -18.69 13.64 21.56
CA THR A 46 -18.35 12.58 22.53
C THR A 46 -18.08 11.21 21.88
N SER A 47 -17.73 11.17 20.58
CA SER A 47 -17.63 9.93 19.79
C SER A 47 -16.56 8.93 20.26
N ASN A 48 -15.62 9.33 21.12
CA ASN A 48 -14.48 8.48 21.55
C ASN A 48 -14.13 8.56 23.06
N ALA A 49 -15.01 9.09 23.92
CA ALA A 49 -14.73 9.24 25.36
C ALA A 49 -14.63 7.90 26.11
N ASN A 50 -13.79 7.79 27.15
CA ASN A 50 -13.71 6.59 27.99
C ASN A 50 -14.89 6.51 28.98
N TYR A 51 -15.15 5.33 29.56
CA TYR A 51 -16.22 5.14 30.54
C TYR A 51 -15.96 5.97 31.82
N CYS A 52 -14.71 6.00 32.28
CA CYS A 52 -14.31 6.81 33.45
C CYS A 52 -14.46 8.32 33.20
N ASP A 53 -14.13 8.80 32.00
CA ASP A 53 -14.19 10.22 31.65
C ASP A 53 -15.64 10.72 31.69
N LEU A 54 -16.56 9.96 31.08
CA LEU A 54 -18.00 10.25 31.07
C LEU A 54 -18.62 10.22 32.49
N VAL A 55 -18.24 9.25 33.31
CA VAL A 55 -18.68 9.18 34.72
C VAL A 55 -18.15 10.38 35.52
N SER A 56 -16.88 10.76 35.30
CA SER A 56 -16.28 11.95 35.91
C SER A 56 -17.02 13.23 35.50
N GLU A 57 -17.29 13.41 34.20
CA GLU A 57 -18.01 14.58 33.67
C GLU A 57 -19.41 14.69 34.31
N ALA A 58 -20.18 13.59 34.32
CA ALA A 58 -21.47 13.52 35.00
C ALA A 58 -21.38 13.85 36.50
N SER A 59 -20.36 13.38 37.21
CA SER A 59 -20.09 13.75 38.60
C SER A 59 -19.84 15.25 38.76
N THR A 60 -19.10 15.90 37.85
CA THR A 60 -18.88 17.37 37.94
C THR A 60 -20.16 18.18 37.71
N TYR A 61 -21.06 17.73 36.84
CA TYR A 61 -22.38 18.38 36.68
C TYR A 61 -23.25 18.16 37.93
N LEU A 62 -23.21 16.97 38.54
CA LEU A 62 -23.94 16.69 39.79
C LEU A 62 -23.46 17.57 40.95
N SER A 63 -22.15 17.76 41.11
CA SER A 63 -21.60 18.70 42.09
C SER A 63 -22.10 20.12 41.85
N LYS A 64 -21.99 20.64 40.61
CA LYS A 64 -22.46 21.99 40.26
C LYS A 64 -23.96 22.19 40.51
N ILE A 65 -24.79 21.18 40.26
CA ILE A 65 -26.23 21.22 40.60
C ILE A 65 -26.41 21.31 42.13
N ASN A 66 -25.70 20.47 42.88
CA ASN A 66 -25.77 20.47 44.35
C ASN A 66 -25.33 21.81 44.94
N ASP A 67 -24.23 22.39 44.46
CA ASP A 67 -23.72 23.69 44.90
C ASP A 67 -24.75 24.80 44.66
N LEU A 68 -25.30 24.90 43.43
CA LEU A 68 -26.35 25.88 43.08
C LEU A 68 -27.65 25.72 43.89
N VAL A 69 -27.99 24.51 44.32
CA VAL A 69 -29.17 24.24 45.17
C VAL A 69 -28.89 24.64 46.62
N ASN A 70 -27.69 24.35 47.14
CA ASN A 70 -27.32 24.68 48.53
C ASN A 70 -27.14 26.20 48.73
N ASP A 71 -26.56 26.91 47.77
CA ASP A 71 -26.32 28.36 47.85
C ASP A 71 -27.60 29.23 47.82
N GLN A 72 -28.71 28.72 47.26
CA GLN A 72 -29.96 29.49 47.11
C GLN A 72 -31.20 28.88 47.78
N GLY A 73 -31.11 27.63 48.26
CA GLY A 73 -32.17 26.97 49.00
C GLY A 73 -33.54 27.04 48.32
N SER A 74 -34.52 27.64 48.99
CA SER A 74 -35.91 27.74 48.50
C SER A 74 -36.16 28.89 47.50
N ARG A 75 -35.14 29.64 47.06
CA ARG A 75 -35.28 30.82 46.18
C ARG A 75 -34.34 30.80 44.97
N ILE A 76 -34.19 29.64 44.33
CA ILE A 76 -33.40 29.47 43.10
C ILE A 76 -33.94 30.39 41.98
N ASN A 77 -33.08 31.27 41.44
CA ASN A 77 -33.45 32.20 40.37
C ASN A 77 -33.70 31.47 39.03
N ILE A 78 -34.49 32.08 38.14
CA ILE A 78 -34.87 31.54 36.82
C ILE A 78 -33.64 31.10 36.00
N ALA A 79 -32.58 31.92 35.97
CA ALA A 79 -31.33 31.59 35.27
C ALA A 79 -30.64 30.32 35.82
N ASN A 80 -30.63 30.16 37.15
CA ASN A 80 -30.08 28.98 37.80
C ASN A 80 -30.96 27.74 37.57
N LYS A 81 -32.28 27.92 37.51
CA LYS A 81 -33.22 26.85 37.13
C LYS A 81 -32.95 26.35 35.70
N SER A 82 -32.71 27.23 34.74
CA SER A 82 -32.30 26.82 33.38
C SER A 82 -30.94 26.12 33.35
N ALA A 83 -29.95 26.58 34.12
CA ALA A 83 -28.64 25.93 34.20
C ALA A 83 -28.71 24.52 34.82
N ILE A 84 -29.52 24.35 35.88
CA ILE A 84 -29.79 23.03 36.48
C ILE A 84 -30.49 22.11 35.48
N MET A 85 -31.44 22.60 34.68
CA MET A 85 -32.11 21.81 33.64
C MET A 85 -31.14 21.35 32.53
N ASP A 86 -30.30 22.23 32.00
CA ASP A 86 -29.28 21.87 30.99
C ASP A 86 -28.28 20.84 31.54
N MET A 87 -27.75 21.04 32.74
CA MET A 87 -26.85 20.06 33.39
C MET A 87 -27.56 18.71 33.64
N THR A 88 -28.83 18.72 34.05
CA THR A 88 -29.63 17.48 34.21
C THR A 88 -29.83 16.75 32.88
N GLN A 89 -30.03 17.49 31.79
CA GLN A 89 -30.17 16.94 30.45
C GLN A 89 -28.84 16.35 29.94
N ARG A 90 -27.69 17.00 30.21
CA ARG A 90 -26.34 16.46 29.92
C ARG A 90 -26.07 15.17 30.69
N ILE A 91 -26.34 15.15 32.00
CA ILE A 91 -26.22 13.94 32.84
C ILE A 91 -27.08 12.80 32.27
N THR A 92 -28.33 13.10 31.89
CA THR A 92 -29.24 12.12 31.29
C THR A 92 -28.68 11.55 29.98
N ALA A 93 -28.18 12.39 29.09
CA ALA A 93 -27.54 11.96 27.84
C ALA A 93 -26.31 11.08 28.07
N ILE A 94 -25.46 11.42 29.05
CA ILE A 94 -24.31 10.60 29.46
C ILE A 94 -24.78 9.23 29.98
N VAL A 95 -25.81 9.17 30.84
CA VAL A 95 -26.37 7.90 31.34
C VAL A 95 -26.91 7.03 30.19
N SER A 96 -27.62 7.61 29.21
CA SER A 96 -28.06 6.88 28.02
C SER A 96 -26.90 6.32 27.20
N LEU A 97 -25.83 7.10 26.99
CA LEU A 97 -24.62 6.65 26.29
C LEU A 97 -23.91 5.51 27.03
N LEU A 98 -23.81 5.58 28.36
CA LEU A 98 -23.20 4.54 29.19
C LEU A 98 -24.03 3.23 29.15
N ALA A 99 -25.36 3.32 29.16
CA ALA A 99 -26.25 2.16 29.03
C ALA A 99 -26.09 1.46 27.67
N ILE A 100 -26.10 2.22 26.56
CA ILE A 100 -25.84 1.68 25.22
C ILE A 100 -24.45 1.00 25.18
N LYS A 101 -23.43 1.65 25.75
CA LYS A 101 -22.06 1.12 25.80
C LYS A 101 -21.92 -0.17 26.62
N SER A 102 -22.75 -0.35 27.66
CA SER A 102 -22.83 -1.62 28.43
C SER A 102 -23.42 -2.74 27.58
N SER A 103 -24.58 -2.53 26.94
CA SER A 103 -25.21 -3.53 26.07
C SER A 103 -24.33 -3.92 24.88
N CYS A 104 -23.63 -2.94 24.28
CA CYS A 104 -22.60 -3.17 23.26
C CYS A 104 -21.33 -3.88 23.77
N ASN A 105 -21.16 -4.10 25.07
CA ASN A 105 -20.07 -4.89 25.66
C ASN A 105 -20.56 -6.26 26.11
N GLU A 106 -21.77 -6.36 26.68
CA GLU A 106 -22.44 -7.64 26.98
C GLU A 106 -22.60 -8.50 25.72
N THR A 107 -23.04 -7.91 24.61
CA THR A 107 -23.13 -8.60 23.31
C THR A 107 -21.77 -9.07 22.77
N LYS A 108 -20.68 -8.31 23.00
CA LYS A 108 -19.32 -8.76 22.67
C LYS A 108 -18.90 -9.93 23.56
N LEU A 109 -19.17 -9.88 24.86
CA LEU A 109 -18.86 -10.95 25.80
C LEU A 109 -19.58 -12.25 25.40
N VAL A 110 -20.89 -12.19 25.11
CA VAL A 110 -21.67 -13.34 24.61
C VAL A 110 -21.09 -13.91 23.32
N ASN A 111 -20.67 -13.07 22.38
CA ASN A 111 -20.02 -13.53 21.15
C ASN A 111 -18.67 -14.20 21.41
N THR A 112 -17.80 -13.62 22.26
CA THR A 112 -16.52 -14.25 22.62
C THR A 112 -16.69 -15.53 23.43
N GLN A 113 -17.75 -15.63 24.25
CA GLN A 113 -18.10 -16.86 24.96
C GLN A 113 -18.54 -17.94 23.97
N ARG A 114 -19.36 -17.59 22.97
CA ARG A 114 -19.76 -18.49 21.88
C ARG A 114 -18.56 -18.97 21.05
N GLU A 115 -17.59 -18.12 20.76
CA GLU A 115 -16.33 -18.51 20.11
C GLU A 115 -15.52 -19.48 20.99
N LEU A 116 -15.41 -19.22 22.30
CA LEU A 116 -14.73 -20.12 23.24
C LEU A 116 -15.43 -21.47 23.38
N ASP A 117 -16.76 -21.52 23.34
CA ASP A 117 -17.51 -22.77 23.44
C ASP A 117 -17.46 -23.58 22.13
N LEU A 118 -17.46 -22.92 20.96
CA LEU A 118 -17.16 -23.55 19.67
C LEU A 118 -15.75 -24.17 19.63
N LEU A 119 -14.77 -23.54 20.28
CA LEU A 119 -13.42 -24.10 20.41
C LEU A 119 -13.38 -25.33 21.34
N LYS A 120 -14.18 -25.35 22.41
CA LYS A 120 -14.29 -26.51 23.33
C LYS A 120 -14.99 -27.72 22.69
N THR A 121 -15.87 -27.52 21.72
CA THR A 121 -16.59 -28.62 21.04
C THR A 121 -15.75 -29.47 20.09
N ASN A 122 -14.44 -29.22 19.97
CA ASN A 122 -13.50 -30.08 19.25
C ASN A 122 -12.70 -30.96 20.23
N PRO A 123 -13.09 -32.24 20.47
CA PRO A 123 -12.45 -33.09 21.49
C PRO A 123 -11.12 -33.68 21.00
N ALA A 124 -10.05 -32.90 21.09
CA ALA A 124 -8.68 -33.33 20.77
C ALA A 124 -7.71 -33.12 21.96
N SER A 125 -7.88 -33.96 22.99
CA SER A 125 -6.93 -34.20 24.10
C SER A 125 -6.36 -32.99 24.86
N GLU A 126 -6.93 -32.69 26.04
CA GLU A 126 -6.20 -32.03 27.14
C GLU A 126 -6.04 -32.99 28.34
N SER A 127 -4.81 -33.36 28.66
CA SER A 127 -4.44 -33.83 30.00
C SER A 127 -3.72 -32.71 30.74
N ARG A 128 -4.23 -32.33 31.92
CA ARG A 128 -3.77 -31.16 32.67
C ARG A 128 -2.33 -31.31 33.18
N VAL A 129 -1.43 -30.44 32.73
CA VAL A 129 -0.17 -30.13 33.43
C VAL A 129 -0.11 -28.62 33.72
N LYS A 130 0.12 -28.26 34.98
CA LYS A 130 0.26 -26.85 35.40
C LYS A 130 1.58 -26.29 34.85
N GLN A 131 1.53 -25.29 33.96
CA GLN A 131 2.71 -24.56 33.51
C GLN A 131 2.73 -23.11 34.03
N THR A 132 3.92 -22.65 34.40
CA THR A 132 4.20 -21.25 34.75
C THR A 132 4.35 -20.41 33.49
N LYS A 133 4.07 -19.10 33.59
CA LYS A 133 3.99 -18.16 32.44
C LYS A 133 5.26 -18.19 31.59
N SER A 134 5.11 -18.42 30.28
CA SER A 134 6.23 -18.66 29.38
C SER A 134 6.95 -17.37 28.98
N TYR A 135 8.21 -17.49 28.54
CA TYR A 135 8.94 -16.42 27.87
C TYR A 135 8.16 -15.86 26.66
N ALA A 136 7.40 -16.71 25.97
CA ALA A 136 6.52 -16.33 24.86
C ALA A 136 5.40 -15.35 25.26
N ASP A 137 4.93 -15.38 26.51
CA ASP A 137 3.87 -14.47 26.97
C ASP A 137 4.40 -13.07 27.27
N LYS A 138 5.66 -12.95 27.69
CA LYS A 138 6.33 -11.66 27.88
C LYS A 138 6.54 -10.92 26.54
N LEU A 139 6.60 -11.63 25.42
CA LEU A 139 6.75 -11.05 24.08
C LEU A 139 5.44 -10.52 23.48
N LYS A 140 4.27 -10.85 24.04
CA LYS A 140 2.97 -10.32 23.58
C LYS A 140 2.71 -8.88 24.04
N LEU A 141 3.44 -8.39 25.04
CA LEU A 141 3.31 -7.04 25.60
C LEU A 141 4.08 -6.00 24.76
N ARG A 142 3.55 -5.67 23.58
CA ARG A 142 3.68 -4.41 22.79
C ARG A 142 3.48 -4.67 21.29
N LEU A 143 2.25 -5.02 20.91
CA LEU A 143 1.78 -4.71 19.55
C LEU A 143 1.12 -3.32 19.60
N PRO A 144 1.61 -2.33 18.82
CA PRO A 144 0.93 -1.04 18.69
C PRO A 144 -0.49 -1.24 18.13
N GLN A 145 -1.43 -0.43 18.62
CA GLN A 145 -2.82 -0.45 18.16
C GLN A 145 -2.88 -0.27 16.63
N ALA A 146 -3.65 -1.11 15.96
CA ALA A 146 -3.68 -1.13 14.51
C ALA A 146 -4.20 0.20 13.95
N VAL A 147 -3.32 0.95 13.28
CA VAL A 147 -3.73 2.06 12.42
C VAL A 147 -4.76 1.51 11.43
N PRO A 148 -5.93 2.15 11.23
CA PRO A 148 -6.95 1.63 10.33
C PRO A 148 -6.34 1.38 8.94
N PRO A 149 -6.68 0.26 8.28
CA PRO A 149 -6.08 -0.08 7.00
C PRO A 149 -6.36 1.03 6.00
N VAL A 150 -5.28 1.60 5.45
CA VAL A 150 -5.37 2.53 4.32
C VAL A 150 -6.04 1.75 3.19
N GLN A 151 -7.32 2.03 2.94
CA GLN A 151 -8.15 1.25 2.02
C GLN A 151 -7.42 1.10 0.67
N SER A 152 -6.88 -0.09 0.42
CA SER A 152 -6.09 -0.37 -0.76
C SER A 152 -7.00 -0.52 -1.96
N ARG A 153 -7.35 0.65 -2.54
CA ARG A 153 -8.14 0.78 -3.76
C ARG A 153 -7.62 -0.21 -4.79
N ALA A 154 -8.50 -1.12 -5.23
CA ALA A 154 -8.15 -2.19 -6.16
C ALA A 154 -7.42 -1.63 -7.39
N PRO A 155 -6.39 -2.32 -7.92
CA PRO A 155 -5.58 -1.81 -9.00
C PRO A 155 -6.43 -1.53 -10.24
N LEU A 156 -6.41 -0.28 -10.70
CA LEU A 156 -7.26 0.17 -11.81
C LEU A 156 -7.08 -0.67 -13.09
N PRO A 157 -8.18 -0.98 -13.80
CA PRO A 157 -8.14 -1.83 -14.98
C PRO A 157 -7.18 -1.30 -16.06
N CYS A 158 -6.40 -2.20 -16.64
CA CYS A 158 -5.39 -1.86 -17.65
C CYS A 158 -5.19 -2.92 -18.73
N VAL A 159 -4.68 -2.45 -19.89
CA VAL A 159 -4.22 -3.26 -21.03
C VAL A 159 -2.78 -2.90 -21.39
N VAL A 160 -2.10 -3.77 -22.13
CA VAL A 160 -0.81 -3.48 -22.75
C VAL A 160 -0.95 -3.48 -24.25
N ALA A 161 -0.64 -2.36 -24.89
CA ALA A 161 -0.42 -2.29 -26.33
C ALA A 161 1.00 -2.75 -26.66
N TYR A 162 1.13 -3.68 -27.61
CA TYR A 162 2.40 -4.07 -28.23
C TYR A 162 2.28 -3.96 -29.75
N PRO A 163 3.38 -3.65 -30.46
CA PRO A 163 3.45 -3.82 -31.91
C PRO A 163 3.11 -5.25 -32.34
N THR A 164 2.39 -5.43 -33.45
CA THR A 164 2.30 -6.72 -34.16
C THR A 164 3.68 -7.15 -34.63
N GLU A 165 3.85 -8.43 -34.96
CA GLU A 165 5.16 -8.95 -35.36
C GLU A 165 5.61 -8.35 -36.70
N GLU A 166 4.66 -8.20 -37.64
CA GLU A 166 4.78 -7.47 -38.91
C GLU A 166 5.32 -6.03 -38.75
N ARG A 167 4.76 -5.24 -37.81
CA ARG A 167 5.16 -3.85 -37.53
C ARG A 167 6.09 -3.70 -36.34
N SER A 168 6.77 -4.78 -35.94
CA SER A 168 7.74 -4.73 -34.83
C SER A 168 8.97 -3.88 -35.18
N ALA A 169 9.33 -3.82 -36.47
CA ALA A 169 10.39 -2.97 -37.01
C ALA A 169 10.05 -1.47 -36.94
N ASP A 170 8.82 -1.07 -37.25
CA ASP A 170 8.37 0.33 -37.21
C ASP A 170 8.40 0.92 -35.78
N TYR A 171 8.26 0.04 -34.79
CA TYR A 171 8.03 0.40 -33.39
C TYR A 171 9.13 -0.14 -32.45
N VAL A 172 10.40 0.04 -32.84
CA VAL A 172 11.61 -0.33 -32.06
C VAL A 172 11.61 0.20 -30.62
N THR A 173 10.84 1.25 -30.31
CA THR A 173 10.73 1.80 -28.94
C THR A 173 9.29 1.93 -28.44
N SER A 174 9.13 1.83 -27.11
CA SER A 174 7.88 2.20 -26.41
C SER A 174 7.61 3.72 -26.40
N SER A 175 8.43 4.53 -27.08
CA SER A 175 8.08 5.91 -27.43
C SER A 175 7.27 5.96 -28.71
N ALA A 176 7.74 5.31 -29.78
CA ALA A 176 7.04 5.22 -31.05
C ALA A 176 5.68 4.52 -30.90
N THR A 177 5.65 3.40 -30.16
CA THR A 177 4.40 2.70 -29.80
C THR A 177 3.42 3.59 -29.04
N LYS A 178 3.92 4.48 -28.14
CA LYS A 178 3.06 5.44 -27.42
C LYS A 178 2.50 6.50 -28.37
N GLN A 179 3.29 6.99 -29.32
CA GLN A 179 2.85 7.97 -30.31
C GLN A 179 1.80 7.37 -31.24
N ALA A 180 2.04 6.19 -31.82
CA ALA A 180 1.05 5.47 -32.64
C ALA A 180 -0.27 5.24 -31.90
N LEU A 181 -0.22 4.83 -30.63
CA LEU A 181 -1.39 4.62 -29.78
C LEU A 181 -2.13 5.92 -29.42
N MET A 182 -1.45 7.07 -29.41
CA MET A 182 -2.06 8.40 -29.21
C MET A 182 -2.57 9.04 -30.51
N THR A 183 -2.12 8.57 -31.67
CA THR A 183 -2.70 8.93 -32.98
C THR A 183 -3.92 8.08 -33.30
N ALA A 184 -3.92 6.80 -32.92
CA ALA A 184 -4.97 5.83 -33.21
C ALA A 184 -6.19 5.89 -32.26
N ILE A 185 -6.15 6.73 -31.22
CA ILE A 185 -7.21 6.89 -30.22
C ILE A 185 -7.32 8.38 -29.87
N LYS A 186 -8.53 8.94 -29.88
CA LYS A 186 -8.82 10.30 -29.41
C LYS A 186 -9.72 10.24 -28.18
N PRO A 187 -9.18 10.37 -26.95
CA PRO A 187 -9.95 10.08 -25.74
C PRO A 187 -11.20 10.94 -25.53
N SER A 188 -11.22 12.17 -26.04
CA SER A 188 -12.39 13.05 -26.03
C SER A 188 -13.47 12.55 -26.99
N ASP A 189 -13.15 12.45 -28.28
CA ASP A 189 -14.05 12.05 -29.36
C ASP A 189 -14.60 10.62 -29.14
N ASP A 190 -13.73 9.70 -28.70
CA ASP A 190 -14.06 8.30 -28.44
C ASP A 190 -14.68 8.07 -27.03
N GLY A 191 -14.69 9.06 -26.13
CA GLY A 191 -15.18 8.91 -24.76
C GLY A 191 -14.37 7.93 -23.88
N PHE A 192 -13.05 7.81 -24.10
CA PHE A 192 -12.17 6.94 -23.31
C PHE A 192 -11.69 7.63 -22.02
N GLN A 193 -12.13 7.13 -20.87
CA GLN A 193 -11.65 7.56 -19.56
C GLN A 193 -10.27 6.94 -19.24
N ILE A 194 -9.20 7.50 -19.85
CA ILE A 194 -7.81 7.09 -19.63
C ILE A 194 -7.27 7.75 -18.35
N VAL A 195 -6.87 6.93 -17.38
CA VAL A 195 -6.30 7.39 -16.10
C VAL A 195 -4.76 7.50 -16.16
N GLY A 196 -4.10 6.85 -17.11
CA GLY A 196 -2.68 7.10 -17.37
C GLY A 196 -2.01 6.14 -18.34
N VAL A 197 -0.88 6.58 -18.92
CA VAL A 197 -0.14 5.86 -19.96
C VAL A 197 1.31 5.64 -19.51
N LYS A 198 1.78 4.38 -19.45
CA LYS A 198 3.14 4.04 -18.97
C LYS A 198 3.88 3.12 -19.94
N LYS A 199 5.08 3.53 -20.36
CA LYS A 199 6.01 2.71 -21.16
C LYS A 199 6.47 1.46 -20.38
N VAL A 200 6.60 0.32 -21.07
CA VAL A 200 7.20 -0.91 -20.54
C VAL A 200 8.29 -1.47 -21.48
N LYS A 201 8.81 -2.67 -21.17
CA LYS A 201 9.81 -3.40 -21.97
C LYS A 201 9.17 -3.95 -23.27
N LYS A 202 10.00 -4.45 -24.21
CA LYS A 202 9.56 -4.99 -25.51
C LYS A 202 8.63 -4.04 -26.28
N SER A 203 9.00 -2.76 -26.35
CA SER A 203 8.19 -1.67 -26.93
C SER A 203 6.78 -1.45 -26.39
N GLY A 204 6.33 -2.19 -25.37
CA GLY A 204 4.94 -2.11 -24.90
C GLY A 204 4.57 -0.80 -24.20
N VAL A 205 3.27 -0.53 -24.16
CA VAL A 205 2.67 0.62 -23.47
C VAL A 205 1.45 0.16 -22.66
N ILE A 206 1.49 0.34 -21.34
CA ILE A 206 0.32 0.16 -20.46
C ILE A 206 -0.61 1.36 -20.62
N LEU A 207 -1.88 1.09 -20.92
CA LEU A 207 -3.01 1.99 -20.72
C LEU A 207 -3.73 1.60 -19.42
N ARG A 208 -3.90 2.54 -18.50
CA ARG A 208 -4.89 2.44 -17.40
C ARG A 208 -6.14 3.21 -17.75
N VAL A 209 -7.29 2.60 -17.51
CA VAL A 209 -8.63 3.17 -17.72
C VAL A 209 -9.42 3.16 -16.42
N ALA A 210 -10.54 3.87 -16.37
CA ALA A 210 -11.42 3.88 -15.20
C ALA A 210 -12.06 2.51 -14.92
N ASN A 211 -12.70 1.91 -15.94
CA ASN A 211 -13.59 0.75 -15.80
C ASN A 211 -13.26 -0.37 -16.82
N GLU A 212 -13.60 -1.62 -16.52
CA GLU A 212 -13.39 -2.74 -17.47
C GLU A 212 -14.19 -2.62 -18.78
N SER A 213 -15.31 -1.90 -18.79
CA SER A 213 -16.05 -1.59 -20.03
C SER A 213 -15.17 -0.85 -21.05
N GLN A 214 -14.30 0.05 -20.58
CA GLN A 214 -13.34 0.76 -21.42
C GLN A 214 -12.26 -0.19 -22.00
N ILE A 215 -11.90 -1.28 -21.30
CA ILE A 215 -11.02 -2.34 -21.85
C ILE A 215 -11.70 -3.06 -23.02
N LYS A 216 -12.97 -3.41 -22.87
CA LYS A 216 -13.74 -4.07 -23.94
C LYS A 216 -13.84 -3.14 -25.16
N LYS A 217 -14.18 -1.86 -24.96
CA LYS A 217 -14.24 -0.85 -26.02
C LYS A 217 -12.89 -0.62 -26.70
N LEU A 218 -11.78 -0.54 -25.95
CA LEU A 218 -10.43 -0.42 -26.53
C LEU A 218 -10.10 -1.60 -27.46
N LYS A 219 -10.48 -2.84 -27.09
CA LYS A 219 -10.22 -4.03 -27.92
C LYS A 219 -11.02 -4.07 -29.23
N SER A 220 -12.12 -3.32 -29.33
CA SER A 220 -12.92 -3.19 -30.56
C SER A 220 -12.55 -2.00 -31.44
N VAL A 221 -11.59 -1.14 -31.06
CA VAL A 221 -11.16 -0.02 -31.92
C VAL A 221 -10.30 -0.55 -33.07
N GLU A 222 -10.85 -0.52 -34.28
CA GLU A 222 -10.12 -1.01 -35.46
C GLU A 222 -8.85 -0.20 -35.75
N ALA A 223 -8.87 1.12 -35.53
CA ALA A 223 -7.71 1.99 -35.75
C ALA A 223 -6.46 1.56 -34.96
N ILE A 224 -6.62 0.92 -33.80
CA ILE A 224 -5.49 0.34 -33.03
C ILE A 224 -4.88 -0.85 -33.78
N LYS A 225 -5.71 -1.72 -34.38
CA LYS A 225 -5.26 -2.83 -35.23
C LYS A 225 -4.67 -2.32 -36.54
N SER A 226 -5.30 -1.34 -37.19
CA SER A 226 -4.81 -0.69 -38.42
C SER A 226 -3.48 0.05 -38.22
N ALA A 227 -3.20 0.52 -37.00
CA ALA A 227 -1.89 1.03 -36.60
C ALA A 227 -0.84 -0.08 -36.40
N GLY A 228 -1.22 -1.36 -36.40
CA GLY A 228 -0.32 -2.48 -36.14
C GLY A 228 -0.06 -2.71 -34.65
N LEU A 229 -1.05 -2.45 -33.78
CA LEU A 229 -0.96 -2.65 -32.34
C LEU A 229 -1.95 -3.72 -31.86
N ARG A 230 -1.48 -4.67 -31.04
CA ARG A 230 -2.32 -5.66 -30.34
C ARG A 230 -2.48 -5.31 -28.86
N LEU A 231 -3.67 -5.57 -28.29
CA LEU A 231 -4.00 -5.28 -26.89
C LEU A 231 -4.08 -6.55 -26.03
N GLU A 232 -3.03 -6.81 -25.27
CA GLU A 232 -2.94 -7.92 -24.31
C GLU A 232 -3.44 -7.51 -22.91
N LYS A 233 -3.89 -8.47 -22.09
CA LYS A 233 -3.96 -8.27 -20.63
C LYS A 233 -2.52 -8.16 -20.10
N PRO A 234 -2.21 -7.26 -19.14
CA PRO A 234 -0.88 -7.20 -18.54
C PRO A 234 -0.58 -8.49 -17.80
N LYS A 235 0.45 -9.22 -18.25
CA LYS A 235 1.02 -10.35 -17.53
C LYS A 235 1.68 -9.80 -16.26
N GLY A 236 1.04 -10.04 -15.11
CA GLY A 236 1.49 -9.56 -13.80
C GLY A 236 2.82 -10.19 -13.36
N ARG A 237 3.28 -9.82 -12.15
CA ARG A 237 4.34 -10.60 -11.50
C ARG A 237 3.77 -11.99 -11.18
N GLN A 238 4.36 -13.05 -11.71
CA GLN A 238 3.96 -14.41 -11.30
C GLN A 238 4.27 -14.61 -9.81
N PRO A 239 3.44 -15.39 -9.09
CA PRO A 239 3.62 -15.62 -7.68
C PRO A 239 4.88 -16.45 -7.41
N ARG A 240 5.32 -16.38 -6.17
CA ARG A 240 6.58 -16.99 -5.75
C ARG A 240 6.41 -17.66 -4.40
N ILE A 241 7.00 -18.84 -4.25
CA ILE A 241 7.06 -19.53 -2.97
C ILE A 241 8.51 -19.84 -2.60
N LEU A 242 8.78 -19.77 -1.30
CA LEU A 242 10.04 -20.17 -0.68
C LEU A 242 9.85 -21.53 -0.04
N VAL A 243 10.37 -22.57 -0.70
CA VAL A 243 10.46 -23.92 -0.14
C VAL A 243 11.68 -23.98 0.78
N LYS A 244 11.46 -24.39 2.03
CA LYS A 244 12.45 -24.40 3.11
C LYS A 244 12.93 -25.82 3.38
N ASP A 245 14.13 -25.89 3.95
CA ASP A 245 14.72 -27.08 4.55
C ASP A 245 14.93 -28.25 3.56
N VAL A 246 15.06 -27.95 2.26
CA VAL A 246 15.41 -28.86 1.16
C VAL A 246 16.85 -29.39 1.35
N PRO A 247 17.20 -30.64 0.98
CA PRO A 247 18.58 -31.12 1.00
C PRO A 247 19.52 -30.24 0.14
N ALA A 248 20.70 -29.87 0.66
CA ALA A 248 21.63 -28.99 -0.06
C ALA A 248 22.23 -29.63 -1.33
N SER A 249 22.46 -30.94 -1.29
CA SER A 249 23.04 -31.76 -2.37
C SER A 249 22.11 -31.98 -3.58
N MET A 250 20.80 -31.82 -3.42
CA MET A 250 19.82 -32.05 -4.49
C MET A 250 19.97 -31.00 -5.60
N GLU A 251 20.07 -31.42 -6.87
CA GLU A 251 20.05 -30.47 -7.99
C GLU A 251 18.68 -29.83 -8.22
N ASP A 252 18.67 -28.62 -8.79
CA ASP A 252 17.44 -27.88 -9.08
C ASP A 252 16.49 -28.62 -10.06
N LYS A 253 17.03 -29.39 -11.02
CA LYS A 253 16.22 -30.22 -11.93
C LYS A 253 15.49 -31.31 -11.16
N THR A 254 16.24 -32.09 -10.38
CA THR A 254 15.72 -33.16 -9.51
C THR A 254 14.69 -32.62 -8.52
N PHE A 255 14.95 -31.44 -7.93
CA PHE A 255 14.02 -30.74 -7.06
C PHE A 255 12.68 -30.41 -7.74
N LEU A 256 12.70 -29.87 -8.97
CA LEU A 256 11.46 -29.55 -9.70
C LEU A 256 10.69 -30.82 -10.10
N THR A 257 11.38 -31.87 -10.54
CA THR A 257 10.79 -33.18 -10.83
C THR A 257 10.16 -33.80 -9.58
N ALA A 258 10.84 -33.81 -8.44
CA ALA A 258 10.31 -34.34 -7.17
C ALA A 258 9.10 -33.53 -6.69
N LEU A 259 9.21 -32.19 -6.70
CA LEU A 259 8.12 -31.27 -6.37
C LEU A 259 6.87 -31.54 -7.21
N TYR A 260 7.02 -31.70 -8.52
CA TYR A 260 5.90 -32.04 -9.41
C TYR A 260 5.31 -33.43 -9.09
N ARG A 261 6.15 -34.48 -9.09
CA ARG A 261 5.70 -35.88 -8.97
C ARG A 261 5.04 -36.20 -7.64
N GLN A 262 5.46 -35.56 -6.54
CA GLN A 262 4.94 -35.84 -5.20
C GLN A 262 3.83 -34.88 -4.72
N ASN A 263 3.58 -33.76 -5.42
CA ASN A 263 2.65 -32.72 -4.91
C ASN A 263 1.68 -32.14 -5.95
N ILE A 264 1.83 -32.46 -7.25
CA ILE A 264 1.10 -31.80 -8.34
C ILE A 264 0.54 -32.81 -9.35
N LYS A 265 1.35 -33.79 -9.78
CA LYS A 265 1.08 -34.71 -10.91
C LYS A 265 -0.33 -35.32 -10.90
N ASP A 266 -0.76 -35.82 -9.75
CA ASP A 266 -2.02 -36.57 -9.63
C ASP A 266 -3.21 -35.70 -9.17
N GLU A 267 -2.98 -34.38 -8.98
CA GLU A 267 -3.96 -33.41 -8.47
C GLU A 267 -4.29 -32.30 -9.47
N LEU A 268 -3.39 -31.97 -10.40
CA LEU A 268 -3.59 -30.94 -11.42
C LEU A 268 -3.30 -31.48 -12.82
N LYS A 269 -4.14 -31.09 -13.80
CA LYS A 269 -4.02 -31.46 -15.22
C LYS A 269 -2.94 -30.62 -15.93
N VAL A 270 -1.70 -30.75 -15.48
CA VAL A 270 -0.50 -30.09 -16.02
C VAL A 270 0.54 -31.18 -16.33
N THR A 271 1.38 -31.02 -17.36
CA THR A 271 2.46 -31.99 -17.65
C THR A 271 3.73 -31.69 -16.85
N GLU A 272 4.65 -32.66 -16.70
CA GLU A 272 5.94 -32.41 -16.04
C GLU A 272 6.78 -31.37 -16.81
N ASP A 273 6.79 -31.48 -18.14
CA ASP A 273 7.52 -30.55 -19.01
C ASP A 273 6.94 -29.12 -18.94
N ASP A 274 5.61 -28.97 -18.97
CA ASP A 274 4.98 -27.65 -18.80
C ASP A 274 5.22 -27.08 -17.40
N PHE A 275 5.21 -27.93 -16.36
CA PHE A 275 5.54 -27.50 -15.01
C PHE A 275 6.98 -26.97 -14.92
N ILE A 276 7.97 -27.74 -15.40
CA ILE A 276 9.39 -27.37 -15.36
C ILE A 276 9.67 -26.14 -16.23
N LYS A 277 9.03 -26.04 -17.40
CA LYS A 277 9.17 -24.92 -18.34
C LYS A 277 8.61 -23.61 -17.81
N ASN A 278 7.51 -23.66 -17.05
CA ASN A 278 6.87 -22.48 -16.47
C ASN A 278 7.37 -22.13 -15.05
N THR A 279 8.00 -23.08 -14.34
CA THR A 279 8.53 -22.87 -12.99
C THR A 279 10.01 -22.50 -13.01
N ARG A 280 10.36 -21.31 -12.52
CA ARG A 280 11.74 -20.79 -12.53
C ARG A 280 12.31 -20.68 -11.11
N VAL A 281 13.37 -21.42 -10.81
CA VAL A 281 14.16 -21.16 -9.60
C VAL A 281 14.80 -19.78 -9.70
N ILE A 282 14.48 -18.90 -8.74
CA ILE A 282 14.95 -17.51 -8.72
C ILE A 282 16.10 -17.27 -7.75
N ARG A 283 16.20 -18.05 -6.67
CA ARG A 283 17.26 -17.90 -5.65
C ARG A 283 17.44 -19.17 -4.82
N ARG A 284 18.65 -19.37 -4.31
CA ARG A 284 19.03 -20.45 -3.39
C ARG A 284 19.70 -19.80 -2.18
N ARG A 285 19.37 -20.25 -0.96
CA ARG A 285 20.04 -19.84 0.28
C ARG A 285 20.49 -21.09 1.00
N MET A 286 21.79 -21.30 1.15
CA MET A 286 22.31 -22.36 2.01
C MET A 286 22.02 -22.06 3.48
N VAL A 287 21.82 -23.11 4.26
CA VAL A 287 21.51 -23.10 5.69
C VAL A 287 22.35 -24.20 6.36
N ASN A 288 22.58 -24.08 7.66
CA ASN A 288 23.34 -25.04 8.44
C ASN A 288 22.78 -26.48 8.30
N HIS A 289 23.60 -27.48 8.63
CA HIS A 289 23.24 -28.91 8.61
C HIS A 289 22.85 -29.46 7.22
N GLY A 290 23.50 -28.97 6.16
CA GLY A 290 23.34 -29.52 4.80
C GLY A 290 21.96 -29.26 4.19
N ARG A 291 21.31 -28.15 4.55
CA ARG A 291 19.99 -27.74 4.02
C ARG A 291 20.09 -26.46 3.19
N LYS A 292 19.10 -26.25 2.33
CA LYS A 292 18.91 -25.02 1.56
C LYS A 292 17.46 -24.61 1.48
N TRP A 293 17.22 -23.33 1.28
CA TRP A 293 15.91 -22.79 0.92
C TRP A 293 15.94 -22.37 -0.55
N ILE A 294 14.92 -22.79 -1.31
CA ILE A 294 14.78 -22.52 -2.74
C ILE A 294 13.59 -21.59 -2.93
N GLY A 295 13.83 -20.42 -3.52
CA GLY A 295 12.77 -19.55 -4.02
C GLY A 295 12.45 -19.91 -5.46
N ILE A 296 11.18 -20.18 -5.75
CA ILE A 296 10.69 -20.42 -7.13
C ILE A 296 9.62 -19.40 -7.51
N GLU A 297 9.62 -19.00 -8.78
CA GLU A 297 8.51 -18.32 -9.44
C GLU A 297 7.73 -19.38 -10.23
N ILE A 298 6.42 -19.42 -10.03
CA ILE A 298 5.53 -20.54 -10.37
C ILE A 298 4.20 -19.98 -10.90
N ASP A 299 3.37 -20.79 -11.58
CA ASP A 299 2.06 -20.31 -12.01
C ASP A 299 1.07 -20.11 -10.86
N SER A 300 0.14 -19.16 -11.05
CA SER A 300 -0.93 -18.81 -10.13
C SER A 300 -1.83 -19.99 -9.77
N ALA A 301 -2.35 -20.74 -10.75
CA ALA A 301 -3.28 -21.84 -10.45
C ALA A 301 -2.61 -22.91 -9.57
N ILE A 302 -1.32 -23.17 -9.81
CA ILE A 302 -0.52 -24.12 -9.04
C ILE A 302 -0.24 -23.57 -7.63
N ARG A 303 0.11 -22.28 -7.48
CA ARG A 303 0.33 -21.67 -6.16
C ARG A 303 -0.95 -21.49 -5.35
N GLN A 304 -2.10 -21.31 -5.99
CA GLN A 304 -3.41 -21.34 -5.33
C GLN A 304 -3.69 -22.75 -4.81
N HIS A 305 -3.58 -23.77 -5.67
CA HIS A 305 -3.75 -25.17 -5.29
C HIS A 305 -2.85 -25.60 -4.13
N LEU A 306 -1.53 -25.39 -4.24
CA LEU A 306 -0.59 -25.81 -3.20
C LEU A 306 -0.91 -25.18 -1.84
N VAL A 307 -1.25 -23.89 -1.77
CA VAL A 307 -1.60 -23.22 -0.49
C VAL A 307 -2.98 -23.63 0.02
N ALA A 308 -3.90 -24.08 -0.84
CA ALA A 308 -5.21 -24.59 -0.43
C ALA A 308 -5.16 -26.05 0.06
N THR A 309 -4.25 -26.88 -0.47
CA THR A 309 -4.24 -28.34 -0.21
C THR A 309 -3.03 -28.85 0.57
N LYS A 310 -1.94 -28.07 0.70
CA LYS A 310 -0.69 -28.52 1.34
C LYS A 310 -0.28 -27.64 2.53
N GLU A 311 -0.03 -28.27 3.66
CA GLU A 311 0.71 -27.66 4.79
C GLU A 311 2.24 -27.74 4.55
N LYS A 312 2.70 -28.79 3.85
CA LYS A 312 4.10 -29.09 3.54
C LYS A 312 4.20 -29.68 2.12
N LEU A 313 5.33 -29.47 1.46
CA LEU A 313 5.67 -30.06 0.18
C LEU A 313 6.64 -31.23 0.40
N PHE A 314 6.36 -32.39 -0.19
CA PHE A 314 7.23 -33.56 -0.12
C PHE A 314 8.30 -33.47 -1.21
N ILE A 315 9.56 -33.66 -0.83
CA ILE A 315 10.74 -33.61 -1.70
C ILE A 315 11.62 -34.81 -1.36
N ASP A 316 11.57 -35.84 -2.20
CA ASP A 316 12.00 -37.22 -1.89
C ASP A 316 11.49 -37.65 -0.51
N TRP A 317 12.40 -37.93 0.43
CA TRP A 317 12.14 -38.35 1.80
C TRP A 317 11.99 -37.19 2.80
N ALA A 318 11.96 -35.93 2.34
CA ALA A 318 11.96 -34.73 3.18
C ALA A 318 10.65 -33.91 3.08
N PRO A 319 9.86 -33.79 4.16
CA PRO A 319 8.73 -32.86 4.22
C PRO A 319 9.24 -31.43 4.41
N CYS A 320 9.13 -30.62 3.36
CA CYS A 320 9.63 -29.25 3.28
C CYS A 320 8.49 -28.24 3.54
N ARG A 321 8.70 -27.29 4.48
CA ARG A 321 7.75 -26.19 4.70
C ARG A 321 7.85 -25.17 3.56
N PHE A 322 6.75 -24.52 3.19
CA PHE A 322 6.76 -23.45 2.19
C PHE A 322 5.97 -22.22 2.66
N VAL A 323 6.27 -21.06 2.10
CA VAL A 323 5.61 -19.77 2.34
C VAL A 323 5.68 -18.91 1.07
N ASP A 324 4.86 -17.87 0.93
CA ASP A 324 5.02 -16.89 -0.14
C ASP A 324 6.35 -16.13 -0.05
N ASP A 325 7.03 -15.95 -1.19
CA ASP A 325 8.28 -15.20 -1.31
C ASP A 325 8.02 -13.73 -1.67
N LEU A 326 7.56 -12.98 -0.67
CA LEU A 326 7.27 -11.55 -0.74
C LEU A 326 8.54 -10.67 -0.67
N GLU A 327 9.63 -11.09 -1.33
CA GLU A 327 10.89 -10.35 -1.33
C GLU A 327 10.79 -9.03 -2.11
N LEU A 328 10.59 -7.94 -1.36
CA LEU A 328 10.62 -6.57 -1.86
C LEU A 328 12.07 -6.05 -1.89
N VAL A 329 12.68 -6.06 -3.07
CA VAL A 329 14.08 -5.64 -3.24
C VAL A 329 14.31 -4.16 -2.90
N ARG A 330 15.42 -3.87 -2.21
CA ARG A 330 15.94 -2.52 -1.95
C ARG A 330 17.12 -2.21 -2.87
N CYS A 331 17.18 -0.99 -3.40
CA CYS A 331 18.31 -0.53 -4.19
C CYS A 331 19.46 -0.11 -3.27
N ASN A 332 20.59 -0.82 -3.29
CA ASN A 332 21.74 -0.51 -2.45
C ASN A 332 22.47 0.82 -2.76
N GLN A 333 22.02 1.58 -3.77
CA GLN A 333 22.56 2.91 -4.10
C GLN A 333 21.67 4.04 -3.56
N CYS A 334 20.38 4.10 -3.92
CA CYS A 334 19.46 5.16 -3.45
C CYS A 334 18.60 4.77 -2.23
N GLN A 335 18.71 3.53 -1.77
CA GLN A 335 17.98 2.93 -0.64
C GLN A 335 16.45 2.86 -0.75
N GLU A 336 15.87 3.16 -1.92
CA GLU A 336 14.46 2.93 -2.21
C GLU A 336 14.12 1.45 -2.45
N TYR A 337 12.84 1.12 -2.38
CA TYR A 337 12.30 -0.19 -2.72
C TYR A 337 11.84 -0.29 -4.19
N GLY A 338 11.91 -1.49 -4.76
CA GLY A 338 11.36 -1.84 -6.07
C GLY A 338 12.35 -1.87 -7.24
N HIS A 339 13.63 -1.59 -7.01
CA HIS A 339 14.68 -1.74 -8.03
C HIS A 339 16.05 -2.11 -7.41
N VAL A 340 17.02 -2.46 -8.26
CA VAL A 340 18.42 -2.79 -7.89
C VAL A 340 19.39 -1.74 -8.45
N ARG A 341 20.64 -1.71 -7.95
CA ARG A 341 21.70 -0.77 -8.38
C ARG A 341 21.84 -0.67 -9.91
N LYS A 342 21.77 -1.78 -10.64
CA LYS A 342 21.81 -1.85 -12.13
C LYS A 342 20.70 -1.06 -12.85
N TYR A 343 19.59 -0.75 -12.17
CA TYR A 343 18.47 0.04 -12.71
C TYR A 343 18.20 1.30 -11.89
N CYS A 344 19.18 1.78 -11.12
CA CYS A 344 19.08 3.03 -10.37
C CYS A 344 19.32 4.24 -11.29
N THR A 345 18.52 5.29 -11.14
CA THR A 345 18.68 6.56 -11.85
C THR A 345 19.47 7.61 -11.05
N HIS A 346 19.70 7.36 -9.76
CA HIS A 346 20.54 8.24 -8.93
C HIS A 346 22.02 8.01 -9.27
N LYS A 347 22.76 9.10 -9.54
CA LYS A 347 24.21 9.05 -9.73
C LYS A 347 24.93 8.85 -8.39
N THR A 348 24.64 9.72 -7.42
CA THR A 348 25.23 9.66 -6.08
C THR A 348 24.64 8.50 -5.25
N PRO A 349 25.45 7.83 -4.41
CA PRO A 349 24.95 6.92 -3.39
C PRO A 349 24.23 7.68 -2.28
N THR A 350 23.38 6.98 -1.54
CA THR A 350 22.73 7.46 -0.32
C THR A 350 22.96 6.45 0.79
N CYS A 351 23.41 6.93 1.93
CA CYS A 351 23.73 6.11 3.09
C CYS A 351 22.45 5.54 3.74
N ALA A 352 22.41 4.23 3.97
CA ALA A 352 21.27 3.55 4.59
C ALA A 352 21.10 3.88 6.10
N ASN A 353 22.13 4.45 6.72
CA ASN A 353 22.17 4.79 8.15
C ASN A 353 21.65 6.21 8.41
N CYS A 354 22.28 7.25 7.84
CA CYS A 354 21.98 8.66 8.11
C CYS A 354 21.21 9.40 6.99
N ALA A 355 20.96 8.73 5.85
CA ALA A 355 20.41 9.34 4.64
C ALA A 355 21.26 10.47 4.01
N GLY A 356 22.55 10.54 4.32
CA GLY A 356 23.53 11.42 3.66
C GLY A 356 24.03 10.89 2.31
N ALA A 357 24.72 11.74 1.53
CA ALA A 357 25.15 11.45 0.15
C ALA A 357 26.54 10.77 0.06
N HIS A 358 26.69 9.58 0.66
CA HIS A 358 27.91 8.75 0.66
C HIS A 358 27.55 7.25 0.63
N GLU A 359 28.51 6.35 0.38
CA GLU A 359 28.25 4.90 0.53
C GLU A 359 28.10 4.54 2.01
N THR A 360 27.37 3.47 2.33
CA THR A 360 26.96 3.18 3.73
C THR A 360 28.14 2.72 4.60
N THR A 361 29.21 2.22 3.98
CA THR A 361 30.51 1.91 4.60
C THR A 361 31.12 3.15 5.27
N ASP A 362 31.13 4.26 4.55
CA ASP A 362 31.92 5.47 4.82
C ASP A 362 31.21 6.43 5.80
N CYS A 363 30.09 5.97 6.37
CA CYS A 363 29.20 6.77 7.19
C CYS A 363 29.76 7.04 8.59
N LEU A 364 30.54 8.11 8.74
CA LEU A 364 31.09 8.59 10.02
C LEU A 364 30.01 8.89 11.09
N GLU A 365 28.77 9.15 10.69
CA GLU A 365 27.66 9.37 11.62
C GLU A 365 27.27 8.12 12.42
N LYS A 366 27.54 6.91 11.90
CA LYS A 366 27.00 5.65 12.45
C LYS A 366 27.59 5.27 13.83
N ASP A 367 28.77 5.79 14.13
CA ASP A 367 29.60 5.45 15.30
C ASP A 367 29.50 6.50 16.41
N LYS A 368 28.74 7.59 16.20
CA LYS A 368 28.53 8.66 17.20
C LYS A 368 27.51 8.22 18.27
N PRO A 369 27.68 8.59 19.55
CA PRO A 369 26.76 8.18 20.63
C PRO A 369 25.34 8.71 20.45
N GLU A 370 25.16 9.88 19.82
CA GLU A 370 23.85 10.49 19.56
C GLU A 370 23.17 10.01 18.27
N PHE A 371 23.75 9.01 17.58
CA PHE A 371 23.31 8.63 16.24
C PHE A 371 21.87 8.08 16.19
N LYS A 372 20.99 8.84 15.56
CA LYS A 372 19.61 8.44 15.24
C LYS A 372 19.54 7.95 13.77
N PRO A 373 19.13 6.69 13.52
CA PRO A 373 19.06 6.16 12.16
C PRO A 373 17.88 6.74 11.39
N VAL A 374 18.12 7.13 10.14
CA VAL A 374 17.15 7.81 9.27
C VAL A 374 16.85 6.95 8.05
N CYS A 375 15.61 6.49 7.94
CA CYS A 375 15.17 5.72 6.78
C CYS A 375 15.00 6.62 5.55
N VAL A 376 15.90 6.45 4.58
CA VAL A 376 15.92 7.18 3.30
C VAL A 376 14.56 7.15 2.59
N ALA A 377 13.92 5.97 2.55
CA ALA A 377 12.64 5.79 1.91
C ALA A 377 11.54 6.60 2.63
N CYS A 378 11.37 6.45 3.94
CA CYS A 378 10.36 7.20 4.70
C CYS A 378 10.59 8.72 4.65
N LYS A 379 11.84 9.17 4.78
CA LYS A 379 12.22 10.60 4.63
C LYS A 379 11.77 11.16 3.28
N ARG A 380 12.00 10.43 2.19
CA ARG A 380 11.61 10.82 0.82
C ARG A 380 10.09 10.81 0.60
N TYR A 381 9.39 9.83 1.16
CA TYR A 381 7.91 9.71 1.06
C TYR A 381 7.16 10.54 2.15
N LYS A 382 7.86 11.40 2.90
CA LYS A 382 7.31 12.21 4.02
C LYS A 382 6.51 11.36 5.02
N LYS A 383 7.12 10.27 5.50
CA LYS A 383 6.63 9.36 6.54
C LYS A 383 7.60 9.32 7.72
N PRO A 384 7.15 8.93 8.94
CA PRO A 384 8.04 8.74 10.10
C PRO A 384 9.27 7.91 9.72
N CYS A 385 10.45 8.48 9.93
CA CYS A 385 11.70 7.99 9.35
C CYS A 385 12.75 7.59 10.38
N ASP A 386 12.46 7.68 11.67
CA ASP A 386 13.43 7.57 12.77
C ASP A 386 13.69 6.11 13.14
N HIS A 387 14.05 5.32 12.12
CA HIS A 387 14.32 3.89 12.20
C HIS A 387 15.34 3.50 11.12
N ARG A 388 16.02 2.36 11.32
CA ARG A 388 16.98 1.84 10.32
C ARG A 388 16.29 1.53 8.98
N THR A 389 16.98 1.84 7.89
CA THR A 389 16.52 1.53 6.53
C THR A 389 16.42 0.01 6.34
N GLY A 390 15.24 -0.49 5.98
CA GLY A 390 14.97 -1.93 5.91
C GLY A 390 14.41 -2.57 7.18
N SER A 391 14.07 -1.76 8.21
CA SER A 391 13.23 -2.25 9.33
C SER A 391 11.92 -2.86 8.81
N GLN A 392 11.45 -3.93 9.43
CA GLN A 392 10.17 -4.57 9.10
C GLN A 392 8.98 -3.61 9.38
N ASP A 393 9.11 -2.73 10.37
CA ASP A 393 8.10 -1.73 10.73
C ASP A 393 8.11 -0.45 9.89
N CYS A 394 9.05 -0.33 8.95
CA CYS A 394 9.14 0.77 7.99
C CYS A 394 7.77 1.01 7.29
N PRO A 395 7.10 2.17 7.50
CA PRO A 395 5.80 2.44 6.88
C PRO A 395 5.85 2.36 5.34
N THR A 396 6.96 2.81 4.75
CA THR A 396 7.17 2.73 3.29
C THR A 396 7.37 1.28 2.83
N TYR A 397 8.00 0.41 3.64
CA TYR A 397 8.13 -1.02 3.32
C TYR A 397 6.76 -1.68 3.27
N LYS A 398 5.92 -1.50 4.30
CA LYS A 398 4.58 -2.08 4.39
C LYS A 398 3.70 -1.68 3.19
N ILE A 399 3.65 -0.39 2.84
CA ILE A 399 2.93 0.11 1.66
C ILE A 399 3.48 -0.48 0.35
N LYS A 400 4.80 -0.61 0.21
CA LYS A 400 5.44 -1.17 -1.00
C LYS A 400 5.29 -2.68 -1.10
N LEU A 401 5.14 -3.38 0.03
CA LEU A 401 4.86 -4.81 0.12
C LEU A 401 3.42 -5.11 -0.29
N GLU A 402 2.46 -4.32 0.18
CA GLU A 402 1.07 -4.37 -0.25
C GLU A 402 0.94 -4.09 -1.77
N GLN A 403 1.62 -3.05 -2.27
CA GLN A 403 1.71 -2.78 -3.72
C GLN A 403 2.34 -3.95 -4.51
N LEU A 404 3.28 -4.69 -3.90
CA LEU A 404 3.87 -5.88 -4.52
C LEU A 404 2.86 -7.02 -4.59
N VAL A 405 2.11 -7.29 -3.52
CA VAL A 405 1.04 -8.29 -3.46
C VAL A 405 -0.04 -7.98 -4.51
N LEU A 406 -0.58 -6.76 -4.53
CA LEU A 406 -1.61 -6.32 -5.49
C LEU A 406 -1.14 -6.27 -6.95
N SER A 407 0.18 -6.34 -7.20
CA SER A 407 0.78 -6.44 -8.55
C SER A 407 1.19 -7.86 -8.94
N THR A 408 1.04 -8.81 -8.01
CA THR A 408 1.34 -10.23 -8.21
C THR A 408 0.04 -10.95 -8.55
N ASN A 409 0.09 -11.78 -9.58
CA ASN A 409 -1.04 -12.59 -10.04
C ASN A 409 -1.16 -13.81 -9.11
N TYR A 410 -1.73 -13.62 -7.92
CA TYR A 410 -1.82 -14.64 -6.89
C TYR A 410 -2.86 -15.72 -7.21
#